data_AF-A0A2E7SJT8-F1
#
_entry.id   AF-A0A2E7SJT8-F1
#
_cell.length_a   1.000
_cell.length_b   1.000
_cell.length_c   1.000
_cell.angle_alpha   90.00
_cell.angle_beta   90.00
_cell.angle_gamma   90.00
#
_symmetry.space_group_name_H-M   'P 1'
#
loop_
_entity.id
_entity.type
_entity.pdbx_description
1 polymer ?
#
loop_
_entity_poly.entity_id
_entity_poly.type
_entity_poly.pdbx_seq_one_letter_code
_entity_poly.pdbx_strand_id
1 'polypeptide(L)'
;MKNREMTSFMFAETARIIGQVARKHNLAVPTFRSPPRIEEVHRSIRRGNDFSVVSVSFNDRPYNAVISDMIEGVLVANSLDKNDSDFYRALMWSSVENYAQAA
;
A
#
# COMPACT_ATOMS: atom_id res chain seq x y z
N MET A 1 9.03 -19.82 -8.74
CA MET A 1 8.59 -18.41 -8.72
C MET A 1 9.73 -17.62 -8.07
N LYS A 2 10.49 -16.79 -8.80
CA LYS A 2 11.63 -16.09 -8.20
C LYS A 2 11.11 -15.20 -7.06
N ASN A 3 11.61 -15.41 -5.84
CA ASN A 3 11.36 -14.51 -4.71
C ASN A 3 11.91 -13.14 -5.06
N ARG A 4 11.04 -12.27 -5.58
CA ARG A 4 11.35 -10.85 -5.76
C ARG A 4 11.35 -10.25 -4.37
N GLU A 5 12.46 -9.65 -3.98
CA GLU A 5 12.56 -8.83 -2.77
C GLU A 5 12.07 -7.41 -3.10
N MET A 6 11.45 -6.74 -2.13
CA MET A 6 11.06 -5.34 -2.26
C MET A 6 12.28 -4.44 -2.07
N THR A 7 12.57 -3.57 -3.04
CA THR A 7 13.57 -2.50 -2.88
C THR A 7 12.90 -1.17 -2.50
N SER A 8 13.66 -0.22 -1.95
CA SER A 8 13.14 1.13 -1.65
C SER A 8 12.56 1.84 -2.88
N PHE A 9 13.14 1.62 -4.07
CA PHE A 9 12.62 2.16 -5.32
C PHE A 9 11.27 1.52 -5.68
N MET A 10 11.18 0.18 -5.62
CA MET A 10 9.91 -0.52 -5.87
C MET A 10 8.83 -0.09 -4.87
N PHE A 11 9.18 0.06 -3.59
CA PHE A 11 8.25 0.54 -2.56
C PHE A 11 7.71 1.93 -2.87
N ALA A 12 8.60 2.87 -3.22
CA ALA A 12 8.20 4.24 -3.57
C ALA A 12 7.30 4.25 -4.82
N GLU A 13 7.61 3.42 -5.81
CA GLU A 13 6.86 3.36 -7.06
C GLU A 13 5.48 2.69 -6.87
N THR A 14 5.41 1.60 -6.11
CA THR A 14 4.14 1.00 -5.68
C THR A 14 3.28 2.01 -4.91
N ALA A 15 3.87 2.77 -3.97
CA ALA A 15 3.17 3.81 -3.23
C ALA A 15 2.62 4.90 -4.16
N ARG A 16 3.40 5.31 -5.17
CA ARG A 16 2.99 6.29 -6.19
C ARG A 16 1.78 5.79 -6.98
N ILE A 17 1.81 4.55 -7.47
CA ILE A 17 0.73 3.94 -8.27
C ILE A 17 -0.55 3.84 -7.44
N ILE A 18 -0.46 3.27 -6.24
CA ILE A 18 -1.60 3.16 -5.31
C ILE A 18 -2.18 4.54 -5.01
N GLY A 19 -1.33 5.54 -4.74
CA GLY A 19 -1.77 6.91 -4.48
C GLY A 19 -2.44 7.58 -5.68
N GLN A 20 -2.04 7.25 -6.92
CA GLN A 20 -2.70 7.73 -8.13
C GLN A 20 -4.09 7.11 -8.29
N VAL A 21 -4.23 5.81 -8.05
CA VAL A 21 -5.53 5.11 -8.06
C VAL A 21 -6.45 5.72 -6.99
N ALA A 22 -5.98 5.83 -5.74
CA ALA A 22 -6.75 6.42 -4.65
C ALA A 22 -7.24 7.85 -5.00
N ARG A 23 -6.34 8.72 -5.46
CA ARG A 23 -6.71 10.09 -5.85
C ARG A 23 -7.73 10.14 -6.98
N LYS A 24 -7.58 9.30 -8.01
CA LYS A 24 -8.50 9.23 -9.15
C LYS A 24 -9.92 8.87 -8.72
N HIS A 25 -10.05 8.12 -7.64
CA HIS A 25 -11.32 7.66 -7.08
C HIS A 25 -11.76 8.45 -5.84
N ASN A 26 -11.20 9.66 -5.63
CA ASN A 26 -11.53 10.54 -4.51
C ASN A 26 -11.32 9.92 -3.11
N LEU A 27 -10.44 8.93 -3.00
CA LEU A 27 -10.00 8.40 -1.71
C LEU A 27 -8.89 9.28 -1.13
N ALA A 28 -8.84 9.39 0.20
CA ALA A 28 -7.72 9.99 0.90
C ALA A 28 -6.44 9.17 0.65
N VAL A 29 -5.36 9.85 0.29
CA VAL A 29 -4.06 9.23 -0.01
C VAL A 29 -3.19 9.24 1.24
N PRO A 30 -2.90 8.08 1.87
CA PRO A 30 -1.98 8.04 3.00
C PRO A 30 -0.56 8.38 2.55
N THR A 31 0.21 8.97 3.46
CA THR A 31 1.67 9.00 3.31
C THR A 31 2.24 7.62 3.63
N PHE A 32 2.97 7.01 2.70
CA PHE A 32 3.67 5.75 2.96
C PHE A 32 5.04 5.99 3.59
N ARG A 33 5.40 5.16 4.58
CA ARG A 33 6.72 5.14 5.23
C ARG A 33 7.21 3.71 5.47
N SER A 34 8.49 3.56 5.76
CA SER A 34 9.11 2.30 6.19
C SER A 34 10.31 2.59 7.10
N PRO A 35 10.56 1.79 8.16
CA PRO A 35 9.65 0.82 8.76
C PRO A 35 8.62 1.50 9.70
N PRO A 36 7.63 0.76 10.23
CA PRO A 36 6.86 1.18 11.40
C PRO A 36 7.76 1.55 12.59
N ARG A 37 7.29 2.47 13.44
CA ARG A 37 7.96 2.82 14.72
C ARG A 37 7.50 1.95 15.90
N ILE A 38 6.63 0.98 15.63
CA ILE A 38 6.16 0.00 16.61
C ILE A 38 6.95 -1.27 16.33
N GLU A 39 7.54 -1.84 17.36
CA GLU A 39 8.31 -3.09 17.23
C GLU A 39 7.38 -4.26 16.84
N GLU A 40 7.95 -5.25 16.16
CA GLU A 40 7.29 -6.52 15.81
C GLU A 40 6.02 -6.43 14.95
N VAL A 41 5.65 -5.26 14.43
CA VAL A 41 4.55 -5.12 13.47
C VAL A 41 5.05 -4.94 12.04
N HIS A 42 4.38 -5.59 11.11
CA HIS A 42 4.67 -5.46 9.68
C HIS A 42 4.03 -4.21 9.05
N ARG A 43 2.95 -3.70 9.65
CA ARG A 43 2.24 -2.50 9.20
C ARG A 43 1.67 -1.76 10.39
N SER A 44 1.71 -0.43 10.33
CA SER A 44 1.03 0.45 11.29
C SER A 44 0.34 1.60 10.56
N ILE A 45 -0.71 2.14 11.18
CA ILE A 45 -1.41 3.32 10.68
C ILE A 45 -1.46 4.37 11.79
N ARG A 46 -1.01 5.58 11.49
CA ARG A 46 -1.25 6.78 12.30
C ARG A 46 -2.27 7.66 11.61
N ARG A 47 -3.30 8.07 12.35
CA ARG A 47 -4.33 9.01 11.89
C ARG A 47 -4.15 10.36 12.58
N GLY A 48 -4.36 11.44 11.83
CA GLY A 48 -4.59 12.79 12.34
C GLY A 48 -5.93 13.29 11.80
N ASN A 49 -6.25 14.57 12.04
CA ASN A 49 -7.53 15.14 11.62
C ASN A 49 -7.73 15.06 10.10
N ASP A 50 -6.70 15.41 9.32
CA ASP A 50 -6.79 15.50 7.85
C ASP A 50 -5.72 14.67 7.12
N PHE A 51 -5.06 13.75 7.84
CA PHE A 51 -4.01 12.92 7.23
C PHE A 51 -3.96 11.51 7.83
N SER A 52 -3.40 10.60 7.05
CA SER A 52 -3.01 9.27 7.52
C SER A 52 -1.59 8.94 7.06
N VAL A 53 -0.88 8.18 7.90
CA VAL A 53 0.44 7.64 7.60
C VAL A 53 0.38 6.13 7.72
N VAL A 54 0.67 5.43 6.63
CA VAL A 54 0.78 3.97 6.60
C VAL A 54 2.27 3.66 6.59
N SER A 55 2.77 3.01 7.64
CA SER A 55 4.16 2.52 7.67
C SER A 55 4.16 1.01 7.46
N VAL A 56 5.01 0.51 6.55
CA VAL A 56 5.09 -0.92 6.21
C VAL A 56 6.54 -1.37 6.22
N SER A 57 6.83 -2.46 6.91
CA SER A 57 8.12 -3.14 6.84
C SER A 57 8.21 -3.91 5.53
N PHE A 58 9.32 -3.76 4.81
CA PHE A 58 9.56 -4.50 3.57
C PHE A 58 10.82 -5.37 3.56
N ASN A 59 11.73 -5.19 4.53
CA ASN A 59 12.91 -6.04 4.66
C ASN A 59 12.50 -7.46 5.08
N ASP A 60 13.13 -8.47 4.49
CA ASP A 60 12.91 -9.90 4.76
C ASP A 60 11.45 -10.32 4.58
N ARG A 61 10.73 -9.67 3.66
CA ARG A 61 9.32 -9.94 3.40
C ARG A 61 9.06 -10.21 1.93
N PRO A 62 8.20 -11.20 1.61
CA PRO A 62 7.79 -11.44 0.25
C PRO A 62 7.19 -10.18 -0.39
N TYR A 63 7.62 -9.85 -1.61
CA TYR A 63 7.14 -8.68 -2.35
C TYR A 63 5.61 -8.50 -2.35
N ASN A 64 4.86 -9.58 -2.61
CA ASN A 64 3.40 -9.56 -2.62
C ASN A 64 2.79 -9.26 -1.24
N ALA A 65 3.43 -9.70 -0.15
CA ALA A 65 2.95 -9.41 1.21
C ALA A 65 3.09 -7.90 1.53
N VAL A 66 4.17 -7.28 1.07
CA VAL A 66 4.39 -5.83 1.23
C VAL A 66 3.36 -5.04 0.43
N ILE A 67 3.10 -5.41 -0.83
CA ILE A 67 2.05 -4.75 -1.65
C ILE A 67 0.69 -4.89 -0.98
N SER A 68 0.34 -6.09 -0.49
CA SER A 68 -0.91 -6.34 0.20
C SER A 68 -1.09 -5.42 1.41
N ASP A 69 -0.05 -5.28 2.24
CA ASP A 69 -0.06 -4.37 3.37
C ASP A 69 -0.20 -2.90 2.96
N MET A 70 0.43 -2.49 1.85
CA MET A 70 0.30 -1.13 1.35
C MET A 70 -1.13 -0.83 0.90
N ILE A 71 -1.75 -1.74 0.16
CA ILE A 71 -3.14 -1.63 -0.31
C ILE A 71 -4.10 -1.61 0.88
N GLU A 72 -3.97 -2.59 1.79
CA GLU A 72 -4.82 -2.68 2.97
C GLU A 72 -4.69 -1.43 3.85
N GLY A 73 -3.49 -0.84 3.88
CA GLY A 73 -3.25 0.46 4.50
C GLY A 73 -4.15 1.57 3.99
N VAL A 74 -4.39 1.64 2.67
CA VAL A 74 -5.30 2.63 2.06
C VAL A 74 -6.75 2.35 2.41
N LEU A 75 -7.19 1.10 2.31
CA LEU A 75 -8.58 0.73 2.57
C LEU A 75 -8.97 1.05 4.01
N VAL A 76 -8.12 0.65 4.96
CA VAL A 76 -8.30 0.91 6.39
C VAL A 76 -8.16 2.40 6.73
N ALA A 77 -7.30 3.15 6.03
CA ALA A 77 -7.20 4.60 6.20
C ALA A 77 -8.47 5.35 5.74
N ASN A 78 -9.18 4.80 4.76
CA ASN A 78 -10.42 5.38 4.21
C ASN A 78 -11.69 4.82 4.84
N SER A 79 -11.59 3.88 5.78
CA SER A 79 -12.75 3.27 6.48
C SER A 79 -13.81 2.71 5.53
N LEU A 80 -13.35 2.10 4.42
CA LEU A 80 -14.24 1.56 3.40
C LEU A 80 -15.06 0.38 3.94
N ASP A 81 -16.28 0.22 3.44
CA ASP A 81 -17.08 -0.96 3.74
C ASP A 81 -16.52 -2.21 3.03
N LYS A 82 -17.16 -3.37 3.25
CA LYS A 82 -16.69 -4.64 2.72
C LYS A 82 -16.67 -4.67 1.18
N ASN A 83 -17.68 -4.11 0.53
CA ASN A 83 -17.82 -4.18 -0.92
C ASN A 83 -16.83 -3.24 -1.59
N ASP A 84 -16.74 -2.01 -1.09
CA ASP A 84 -15.77 -1.03 -1.58
C ASP A 84 -14.34 -1.53 -1.34
N SER A 85 -14.07 -2.11 -0.17
CA SER A 85 -12.75 -2.68 0.13
C SER A 85 -12.35 -3.75 -0.87
N ASP A 86 -13.25 -4.67 -1.22
CA ASP A 86 -12.95 -5.73 -2.18
C ASP A 86 -12.66 -5.17 -3.58
N PHE A 87 -13.52 -4.26 -4.05
CA PHE A 87 -13.36 -3.59 -5.34
C PHE A 87 -12.02 -2.83 -5.42
N TYR A 88 -11.72 -1.97 -4.44
CA TYR A 88 -10.51 -1.16 -4.47
C TYR A 88 -9.25 -1.99 -4.25
N ARG A 89 -9.32 -3.09 -3.50
CA ARG A 89 -8.21 -4.05 -3.37
C ARG A 89 -7.84 -4.63 -4.72
N ALA A 90 -8.83 -5.16 -5.46
CA ALA A 90 -8.61 -5.72 -6.78
C ALA A 90 -8.09 -4.67 -7.79
N LEU A 91 -8.66 -3.47 -7.76
CA LEU A 91 -8.27 -2.38 -8.65
C LEU A 91 -6.83 -1.92 -8.42
N MET A 92 -6.43 -1.68 -7.17
CA MET A 92 -5.07 -1.27 -6.83
C MET A 92 -4.07 -2.38 -7.17
N TRP A 93 -4.41 -3.63 -6.89
CA TRP A 93 -3.57 -4.78 -7.21
C TRP A 93 -3.29 -4.86 -8.72
N SER A 94 -4.34 -4.84 -9.55
CA SER A 94 -4.20 -4.86 -11.01
C SER A 94 -3.38 -3.68 -11.53
N SER A 95 -3.55 -2.49 -10.94
CA SER A 95 -2.79 -1.30 -11.33
C SER A 95 -1.29 -1.45 -11.06
N VAL A 96 -0.92 -2.08 -9.95
CA VAL A 96 0.49 -2.37 -9.61
C VAL A 96 1.06 -3.45 -10.53
N GLU A 97 0.30 -4.51 -10.82
CA GLU A 97 0.74 -5.58 -11.74
C GLU A 97 0.95 -5.07 -13.16
N ASN A 98 0.01 -4.27 -13.68
CA ASN A 98 0.11 -3.69 -15.02
C ASN A 98 1.36 -2.81 -15.17
N TYR A 99 1.68 -2.03 -14.14
CA TYR A 99 2.91 -1.24 -14.15
C TYR A 99 4.16 -2.13 -14.09
N ALA A 100 4.16 -3.16 -13.23
CA ALA A 100 5.30 -4.06 -13.10
C ALA A 100 5.59 -4.88 -14.37
N GLN A 101 4.60 -5.03 -15.26
CA GLN A 101 4.76 -5.66 -16.58
C GLN A 101 5.24 -4.68 -17.66
N ALA A 102 5.00 -3.38 -17.49
CA ALA A 102 5.37 -2.33 -18.44
C ALA A 102 6.77 -1.74 -18.20
N ALA A 103 7.39 -2.03 -17.05
CA ALA A 103 8.71 -1.57 -16.62
C ALA A 103 9.77 -2.67 -16.74
#